data_AF-A0AAE8HWQ6-F1
#
_entry.id   AF-A0AAE8HWQ6-F1
#
_cell.length_a   1.000
_cell.length_b   1.000
_cell.length_c   1.000
_cell.angle_alpha   90.00
_cell.angle_beta   90.00
_cell.angle_gamma   90.00
#
_symmetry.space_group_name_H-M   'P 1'
#
loop_
_entity.id
_entity.type
_entity.pdbx_description
1 polymer ?
#
loop_
_entity_poly.entity_id
_entity_poly.type
_entity_poly.pdbx_seq_one_letter_code
_entity_poly.pdbx_strand_id
1 'polypeptide(L)'
;MAFPRDLATLETGHAAGVAWSPFGPSGVGPRWNGAARDEGATDAMPKLGVAAIPWIALFVFAPVIGEQIKLPGLERLIWACADLAALVFLVLRRDLAATLFGSRLLLLTWPLLAIVSALWSLTPGLSAYYGLQLLATIVAGIALRTTMGLSRIIRIVFLGLLFAQILSAILTVVAPSLTRGMNGDWAGIYSHKNVLGSMASLQILCAACLFLRGWNRLLTAVGFGLALALLVATHSATALVAAMVGLAPLAAIFAWRQGKHVTGFCLGLVIALAGIGIVVLAARGADISASLLSDLGKDRTLTGRTILWQFGLDQFWREPLIGVGYRAYWDSPLTTAAYLHFVTKQKLWFFHNNFIDAIVAFGIVGLIVFTVTFLDMGRRVIAHFARSSGYVEAWPILFMSQLCVLICLECPLFINHGLHQLLFAALLPVMGSGNVAGRMIHGRAAFRA
;
A
#
# COMPACT_ATOMS: atom_id res chain seq x y z
N MET A 1 -8.01 76.50 -56.80
CA MET A 1 -6.63 76.02 -56.60
C MET A 1 -6.72 74.70 -55.83
N ALA A 2 -6.07 73.58 -56.18
CA ALA A 2 -5.39 73.17 -57.42
C ALA A 2 -5.44 71.62 -57.53
N PHE A 3 -5.31 71.08 -58.75
CA PHE A 3 -5.23 69.64 -59.11
C PHE A 3 -3.84 69.02 -58.77
N PRO A 4 -3.50 67.71 -59.00
CA PRO A 4 -4.07 66.64 -59.88
C PRO A 4 -4.48 65.33 -59.15
N ARG A 5 -5.40 64.48 -59.66
CA ARG A 5 -5.46 63.57 -60.84
C ARG A 5 -4.63 62.27 -60.75
N ASP A 6 -5.32 61.15 -60.93
CA ASP A 6 -5.09 60.02 -61.87
C ASP A 6 -5.59 58.69 -61.25
N LEU A 7 -6.00 57.63 -61.96
CA LEU A 7 -6.83 57.35 -63.14
C LEU A 7 -6.74 55.81 -63.34
N ALA A 8 -7.81 55.16 -63.84
CA ALA A 8 -7.84 53.75 -64.33
C ALA A 8 -7.63 52.60 -63.30
N THR A 9 -8.26 51.42 -63.39
CA THR A 9 -9.35 50.87 -64.25
C THR A 9 -9.97 49.62 -63.58
N LEU A 10 -11.25 49.35 -63.89
CA LEU A 10 -11.93 48.03 -64.15
C LEU A 10 -11.32 46.73 -63.54
N GLU A 11 -12.06 45.75 -62.98
CA GLU A 11 -13.20 45.04 -63.58
C GLU A 11 -14.18 44.37 -62.59
N THR A 12 -15.45 44.34 -63.03
CA THR A 12 -16.59 43.42 -62.79
C THR A 12 -16.60 42.34 -61.68
N GLY A 13 -17.70 42.30 -60.92
CA GLY A 13 -18.20 41.11 -60.20
C GLY A 13 -19.64 41.30 -59.67
N HIS A 14 -20.65 40.72 -60.33
CA HIS A 14 -22.08 40.86 -59.98
C HIS A 14 -22.55 39.92 -58.86
N ALA A 15 -23.43 40.44 -57.98
CA ALA A 15 -24.60 39.82 -57.31
C ALA A 15 -24.80 40.46 -55.92
N ALA A 16 -25.86 41.23 -55.62
CA ALA A 16 -27.25 40.78 -55.41
C ALA A 16 -27.37 39.66 -54.34
N GLY A 17 -28.23 39.71 -53.33
CA GLY A 17 -29.30 40.67 -53.03
C GLY A 17 -30.37 39.99 -52.16
N VAL A 18 -30.43 40.36 -50.87
CA VAL A 18 -31.51 40.23 -49.86
C VAL A 18 -32.75 39.36 -50.19
N ALA A 19 -33.10 38.39 -49.30
CA ALA A 19 -34.48 37.88 -49.14
C ALA A 19 -34.76 37.23 -47.76
N TRP A 20 -36.05 37.16 -47.38
CA TRP A 20 -36.63 36.79 -46.06
C TRP A 20 -37.57 35.53 -46.19
N SER A 21 -38.01 34.80 -45.14
CA SER A 21 -37.86 34.99 -43.67
C SER A 21 -37.73 33.71 -42.79
N PRO A 22 -38.79 32.93 -42.46
CA PRO A 22 -38.95 32.53 -41.04
C PRO A 22 -39.13 31.03 -40.71
N PHE A 23 -39.14 30.75 -39.40
CA PHE A 23 -39.48 29.51 -38.67
C PHE A 23 -38.48 28.34 -38.64
N GLY A 24 -38.09 27.98 -37.41
CA GLY A 24 -37.43 26.71 -37.06
C GLY A 24 -37.09 26.65 -35.57
N PRO A 25 -37.67 25.74 -34.76
CA PRO A 25 -37.41 25.68 -33.33
C PRO A 25 -36.10 24.95 -33.01
N SER A 26 -35.07 25.68 -32.56
CA SER A 26 -33.77 25.11 -32.18
C SER A 26 -33.72 24.67 -30.71
N GLY A 27 -34.55 23.69 -30.35
CA GLY A 27 -34.42 22.96 -29.09
C GLY A 27 -33.47 21.78 -29.21
N VAL A 28 -32.18 21.95 -28.84
CA VAL A 28 -31.23 20.83 -28.69
C VAL A 28 -30.35 21.05 -27.46
N GLY A 29 -30.65 20.33 -26.38
CA GLY A 29 -29.74 20.19 -25.23
C GLY A 29 -28.48 19.39 -25.59
N PRO A 30 -27.48 19.30 -24.69
CA PRO A 30 -26.19 18.68 -25.00
C PRO A 30 -26.33 17.21 -25.42
N ARG A 31 -26.17 16.96 -26.72
CA ARG A 31 -26.14 15.61 -27.30
C ARG A 31 -24.92 14.83 -26.79
N TRP A 32 -25.15 13.98 -25.80
CA TRP A 32 -24.27 12.86 -25.49
C TRP A 32 -24.34 11.82 -26.62
N ASN A 33 -23.55 12.04 -27.68
CA ASN A 33 -23.29 11.05 -28.71
C ASN A 33 -21.78 10.80 -28.77
N GLY A 34 -21.36 9.60 -28.38
CA GLY A 34 -19.95 9.27 -28.22
C GLY A 34 -19.73 8.11 -27.26
N ALA A 35 -20.52 7.04 -27.40
CA ALA A 35 -20.18 5.76 -26.78
C ALA A 35 -18.92 5.21 -27.46
N ALA A 36 -17.75 5.62 -26.97
CA ALA A 36 -16.49 5.00 -27.31
C ALA A 36 -16.55 3.55 -26.83
N ARG A 37 -16.81 2.64 -27.78
CA ARG A 37 -16.62 1.21 -27.59
C ARG A 37 -15.11 0.97 -27.43
N ASP A 38 -14.64 0.95 -26.19
CA ASP A 38 -13.39 0.27 -25.81
C ASP A 38 -13.59 -1.26 -25.91
N GLU A 39 -13.97 -1.73 -27.11
CA GLU A 39 -13.98 -3.13 -27.51
C GLU A 39 -12.69 -3.39 -28.30
N GLY A 40 -11.91 -4.40 -27.91
CA GLY A 40 -10.84 -4.93 -28.76
C GLY A 40 -9.41 -4.77 -28.25
N ALA A 41 -9.15 -3.97 -27.21
CA ALA A 41 -7.93 -4.11 -26.42
C ALA A 41 -8.05 -5.35 -25.52
N THR A 42 -8.01 -6.54 -26.12
CA THR A 42 -7.64 -7.74 -25.37
C THR A 42 -6.29 -7.44 -24.74
N ASP A 43 -6.28 -7.40 -23.41
CA ASP A 43 -5.09 -7.22 -22.57
C ASP A 43 -4.27 -8.51 -22.70
N ALA A 44 -3.72 -8.72 -23.90
CA ALA A 44 -3.16 -9.96 -24.39
C ALA A 44 -2.01 -10.34 -23.47
N MET A 45 -2.32 -11.24 -22.54
CA MET A 45 -1.52 -11.53 -21.36
C MET A 45 -0.07 -11.71 -21.79
N PRO A 46 0.82 -10.73 -21.55
CA PRO A 46 2.15 -10.78 -22.12
C PRO A 46 2.81 -12.02 -21.53
N LYS A 47 3.06 -13.01 -22.40
CA LYS A 47 3.49 -14.36 -22.01
C LYS A 47 4.54 -14.19 -20.94
N LEU A 48 4.26 -14.68 -19.72
CA LEU A 48 5.19 -14.53 -18.62
C LEU A 48 6.47 -15.26 -19.02
N GLY A 49 7.45 -14.51 -19.51
CA GLY A 49 8.78 -15.03 -19.74
C GLY A 49 9.31 -15.58 -18.43
N VAL A 50 10.24 -16.54 -18.51
CA VAL A 50 10.81 -17.24 -17.34
C VAL A 50 11.29 -16.25 -16.26
N ALA A 51 11.73 -15.06 -16.67
CA ALA A 51 12.08 -13.93 -15.80
C ALA A 51 10.97 -13.48 -14.80
N ALA A 52 9.69 -13.78 -15.04
CA ALA A 52 8.57 -13.43 -14.16
C ALA A 52 8.26 -14.50 -13.10
N ILE A 53 8.83 -15.71 -13.21
CA ILE A 53 8.62 -16.81 -12.25
C ILE A 53 9.27 -16.50 -10.89
N PRO A 54 10.53 -16.00 -10.80
CA PRO A 54 11.11 -15.55 -9.53
C PRO A 54 10.31 -14.43 -8.88
N TRP A 55 9.69 -13.56 -9.68
CA TRP A 55 8.82 -12.49 -9.18
C TRP A 55 7.49 -13.02 -8.65
N ILE A 56 6.83 -13.97 -9.32
CA ILE A 56 5.64 -14.63 -8.75
C ILE A 56 6.00 -15.39 -7.47
N ALA A 57 7.14 -16.07 -7.40
CA ALA A 57 7.65 -16.63 -6.16
C ALA A 57 7.83 -15.53 -5.08
N LEU A 58 8.44 -14.39 -5.45
CA LEU A 58 8.67 -13.28 -4.52
C LEU A 58 7.38 -12.56 -4.05
N PHE A 59 6.28 -12.58 -4.82
CA PHE A 59 5.03 -11.89 -4.44
C PHE A 59 3.93 -12.81 -3.89
N VAL A 60 3.93 -14.08 -4.29
CA VAL A 60 2.93 -15.07 -3.85
C VAL A 60 3.44 -15.93 -2.71
N PHE A 61 4.73 -16.32 -2.72
CA PHE A 61 5.29 -17.19 -1.69
C PHE A 61 5.98 -16.40 -0.58
N ALA A 62 6.85 -15.46 -0.92
CA ALA A 62 7.69 -14.79 0.08
C ALA A 62 6.88 -14.14 1.23
N PRO A 63 5.96 -13.17 1.00
CA PRO A 63 5.26 -12.48 2.09
C PRO A 63 4.19 -13.34 2.79
N VAL A 64 3.80 -14.46 2.18
CA VAL A 64 2.86 -15.45 2.75
C VAL A 64 3.59 -16.46 3.64
N ILE A 65 4.88 -16.69 3.39
CA ILE A 65 5.71 -17.66 4.12
C ILE A 65 6.50 -16.99 5.26
N GLY A 66 6.95 -15.76 5.06
CA GLY A 66 8.06 -15.13 5.80
C GLY A 66 7.94 -14.94 7.30
N GLU A 67 6.72 -14.83 7.83
CA GLU A 67 6.49 -14.73 9.28
C GLU A 67 5.81 -15.97 9.87
N GLN A 68 5.43 -16.98 9.05
CA GLN A 68 4.19 -17.74 9.33
C GLN A 68 4.23 -19.24 9.07
N ILE A 69 5.02 -19.73 8.10
CA ILE A 69 5.21 -21.18 7.99
C ILE A 69 6.24 -21.62 9.04
N LYS A 70 5.78 -22.42 10.01
CA LYS A 70 6.59 -23.06 11.06
C LYS A 70 7.51 -24.17 10.51
N LEU A 71 8.38 -23.85 9.54
CA LEU A 71 9.41 -24.76 9.00
C LEU A 71 10.81 -24.21 9.34
N PRO A 72 11.39 -24.62 10.48
CA PRO A 72 12.70 -24.12 10.92
C PRO A 72 13.79 -24.31 9.87
N GLY A 73 14.62 -23.28 9.68
CA GLY A 73 15.81 -23.33 8.82
C GLY A 73 15.57 -23.11 7.33
N LEU A 74 14.48 -23.64 6.75
CA LEU A 74 14.17 -23.46 5.32
C LEU A 74 13.88 -21.99 4.98
N GLU A 75 13.24 -21.26 5.91
CA GLU A 75 12.95 -19.83 5.80
C GLU A 75 14.21 -19.00 5.45
N ARG A 76 15.35 -19.25 6.11
CA ARG A 76 16.57 -18.47 5.94
C ARG A 76 17.18 -18.68 4.55
N LEU A 77 17.09 -19.89 4.02
CA LEU A 77 17.56 -20.21 2.67
C LEU A 77 16.66 -19.59 1.60
N ILE A 78 15.33 -19.66 1.78
CA ILE A 78 14.36 -18.97 0.90
C ILE A 78 14.65 -17.46 0.88
N TRP A 79 14.91 -16.87 2.04
CA TRP A 79 15.21 -15.43 2.16
C TRP A 79 16.55 -15.04 1.55
N ALA A 80 17.62 -15.79 1.84
CA ALA A 80 18.92 -15.55 1.21
C ALA A 80 18.84 -15.65 -0.33
N CYS A 81 18.09 -16.62 -0.87
CA CYS A 81 17.87 -16.76 -2.31
C CYS A 81 17.03 -15.60 -2.89
N ALA A 82 16.02 -15.12 -2.16
CA ALA A 82 15.20 -13.96 -2.56
C ALA A 82 16.02 -12.65 -2.55
N ASP A 83 16.81 -12.43 -1.50
CA ASP A 83 17.70 -11.28 -1.34
C ASP A 83 18.80 -11.29 -2.41
N LEU A 84 19.40 -12.45 -2.70
CA LEU A 84 20.37 -12.63 -3.78
C LEU A 84 19.74 -12.38 -5.16
N ALA A 85 18.51 -12.85 -5.41
CA ALA A 85 17.81 -12.59 -6.66
C ALA A 85 17.50 -11.09 -6.85
N ALA A 86 17.11 -10.39 -5.78
CA ALA A 86 16.90 -8.94 -5.79
C ALA A 86 18.22 -8.17 -6.05
N LEU A 87 19.33 -8.61 -5.45
CA LEU A 87 20.65 -8.03 -5.66
C LEU A 87 21.16 -8.26 -7.09
N VAL A 88 21.10 -9.49 -7.59
CA VAL A 88 21.47 -9.84 -8.97
C VAL A 88 20.63 -9.05 -9.97
N PHE A 89 19.32 -8.92 -9.73
CA PHE A 89 18.46 -8.09 -10.56
C PHE A 89 18.89 -6.62 -10.57
N LEU A 90 19.23 -6.04 -9.42
CA LEU A 90 19.72 -4.66 -9.32
C LEU A 90 21.05 -4.46 -10.08
N VAL A 91 21.98 -5.42 -9.98
CA VAL A 91 23.28 -5.39 -10.67
C VAL A 91 23.11 -5.50 -12.20
N LEU A 92 22.20 -6.38 -12.66
CA LEU A 92 21.88 -6.55 -14.08
C LEU A 92 21.08 -5.38 -14.65
N ARG A 93 20.32 -4.67 -13.82
CA ARG A 93 19.50 -3.51 -14.21
C ARG A 93 20.12 -2.21 -13.71
N ARG A 94 21.26 -1.84 -14.28
CA ARG A 94 21.93 -0.55 -14.01
C ARG A 94 21.05 0.66 -14.36
N ASP A 95 20.11 0.50 -15.29
CA ASP A 95 19.04 1.47 -15.57
C ASP A 95 18.18 1.75 -14.33
N LEU A 96 17.90 0.72 -13.53
CA LEU A 96 17.12 0.84 -12.30
C LEU A 96 17.93 1.43 -11.15
N ALA A 97 19.24 1.20 -11.08
CA ALA A 97 20.10 1.87 -10.08
C ALA A 97 19.99 3.40 -10.18
N ALA A 98 20.04 3.97 -11.38
CA ALA A 98 19.84 5.41 -11.59
C ALA A 98 18.44 5.89 -11.11
N THR A 99 17.40 5.05 -11.25
CA THR A 99 16.04 5.38 -10.78
C THR A 99 15.90 5.35 -9.25
N LEU A 100 16.65 4.50 -8.54
CA LEU A 100 16.67 4.47 -7.06
C LEU A 100 17.10 5.81 -6.48
N PHE A 101 18.20 6.38 -7.00
CA PHE A 101 18.78 7.62 -6.50
C PHE A 101 18.04 8.89 -6.95
N GLY A 102 17.17 8.82 -7.98
CA GLY A 102 16.58 10.02 -8.59
C GLY A 102 15.39 10.64 -7.84
N SER A 103 14.47 9.85 -7.28
CA SER A 103 13.18 10.40 -6.79
C SER A 103 12.71 9.88 -5.43
N ARG A 104 13.46 8.96 -4.80
CA ARG A 104 13.06 8.24 -3.58
C ARG A 104 14.17 8.09 -2.55
N LEU A 105 15.17 8.97 -2.57
CA LEU A 105 16.25 8.99 -1.59
C LEU A 105 15.72 8.89 -0.15
N LEU A 106 14.64 9.63 0.16
CA LEU A 106 13.95 9.57 1.44
C LEU A 106 13.47 8.15 1.82
N LEU A 107 12.88 7.38 0.90
CA LEU A 107 12.50 5.98 1.19
C LEU A 107 13.71 5.07 1.44
N LEU A 108 14.85 5.36 0.82
CA LEU A 108 16.10 4.62 1.03
C LEU A 108 16.82 4.99 2.33
N THR A 109 16.42 6.09 3.01
CA THR A 109 16.97 6.42 4.33
C THR A 109 16.55 5.42 5.41
N TRP A 110 15.40 4.74 5.30
CA TRP A 110 14.99 3.67 6.22
C TRP A 110 15.94 2.48 6.26
N PRO A 111 16.18 1.75 5.16
CA PRO A 111 17.09 0.61 5.17
C PRO A 111 18.53 1.05 5.45
N LEU A 112 18.92 2.27 5.02
CA LEU A 112 20.23 2.82 5.38
C LEU A 112 20.35 3.04 6.89
N LEU A 113 19.37 3.66 7.55
CA LEU A 113 19.34 3.85 9.00
C LEU A 113 19.33 2.50 9.74
N ALA A 114 18.59 1.51 9.23
CA ALA A 114 18.60 0.15 9.76
C ALA A 114 20.00 -0.50 9.73
N ILE A 115 20.69 -0.44 8.59
CA ILE A 115 22.06 -0.96 8.43
C ILE A 115 23.05 -0.18 9.30
N VAL A 116 23.01 1.16 9.24
CA VAL A 116 23.94 2.05 9.97
C VAL A 116 23.77 1.92 11.49
N SER A 117 22.56 1.58 11.97
CA SER A 117 22.34 1.30 13.39
C SER A 117 23.15 0.15 13.96
N ALA A 118 23.69 -0.73 13.12
CA ALA A 118 24.64 -1.77 13.55
C ALA A 118 25.87 -1.19 14.27
N LEU A 119 26.23 0.08 14.04
CA LEU A 119 27.36 0.75 14.69
C LEU A 119 27.15 1.01 16.20
N TRP A 120 25.91 1.07 16.68
CA TRP A 120 25.56 1.29 18.10
C TRP A 120 24.55 0.28 18.66
N SER A 121 24.12 -0.69 17.84
CA SER A 121 23.10 -1.67 18.20
C SER A 121 23.54 -2.59 19.34
N LEU A 122 22.57 -3.00 20.18
CA LEU A 122 22.75 -4.08 21.15
C LEU A 122 22.94 -5.46 20.48
N THR A 123 22.65 -5.60 19.18
CA THR A 123 22.87 -6.81 18.36
C THR A 123 23.42 -6.46 16.96
N PRO A 124 24.67 -5.93 16.84
CA PRO A 124 25.20 -5.36 15.59
C PRO A 124 25.02 -6.22 14.34
N GLY A 125 25.35 -7.52 14.43
CA GLY A 125 25.23 -8.45 13.30
C GLY A 125 23.79 -8.68 12.84
N LEU A 126 22.82 -8.68 13.75
CA LEU A 126 21.40 -8.85 13.42
C LEU A 126 20.82 -7.56 12.82
N SER A 127 21.16 -6.39 13.38
CA SER A 127 20.73 -5.10 12.81
C SER A 127 21.27 -4.90 11.38
N ALA A 128 22.53 -5.22 11.13
CA ALA A 128 23.12 -5.18 9.79
C ALA A 128 22.41 -6.17 8.84
N TYR A 129 22.25 -7.43 9.25
CA TYR A 129 21.58 -8.47 8.47
C TYR A 129 20.15 -8.07 8.11
N TYR A 130 19.29 -7.78 9.10
CA TYR A 130 17.91 -7.41 8.84
C TYR A 130 17.78 -6.07 8.09
N GLY A 131 18.72 -5.13 8.29
CA GLY A 131 18.78 -3.88 7.53
C GLY A 131 19.02 -4.13 6.03
N LEU A 132 19.91 -5.06 5.68
CA LEU A 132 20.11 -5.51 4.30
C LEU A 132 18.86 -6.19 3.71
N GLN A 133 18.13 -6.98 4.51
CA GLN A 133 16.86 -7.58 4.07
C GLN A 133 15.76 -6.54 3.83
N LEU A 134 15.69 -5.50 4.68
CA LEU A 134 14.79 -4.36 4.47
C LEU A 134 15.17 -3.58 3.19
N LEU A 135 16.47 -3.41 2.91
CA LEU A 135 16.95 -2.83 1.65
C LEU A 135 16.50 -3.66 0.45
N ALA A 136 16.74 -4.97 0.47
CA ALA A 136 16.33 -5.89 -0.59
C ALA A 136 14.81 -5.84 -0.83
N THR A 137 14.01 -5.79 0.24
CA THR A 137 12.54 -5.66 0.19
C THR A 137 12.09 -4.38 -0.51
N ILE A 138 12.72 -3.24 -0.19
CA ILE A 138 12.39 -1.94 -0.78
C ILE A 138 12.84 -1.88 -2.25
N VAL A 139 14.04 -2.38 -2.56
CA VAL A 139 14.53 -2.50 -3.94
C VAL A 139 13.61 -3.40 -4.77
N ALA A 140 13.16 -4.53 -4.23
CA ALA A 140 12.21 -5.43 -4.89
C ALA A 140 10.85 -4.77 -5.17
N GLY A 141 10.32 -3.96 -4.25
CA GLY A 141 9.08 -3.19 -4.49
C GLY A 141 9.23 -2.13 -5.59
N ILE A 142 10.38 -1.45 -5.66
CA ILE A 142 10.68 -0.48 -6.72
C ILE A 142 10.87 -1.20 -8.07
N ALA A 143 11.59 -2.33 -8.08
CA ALA A 143 11.77 -3.21 -9.23
C ALA A 143 10.44 -3.75 -9.77
N LEU A 144 9.52 -4.16 -8.90
CA LEU A 144 8.17 -4.60 -9.27
C LEU A 144 7.44 -3.51 -10.08
N ARG A 145 7.38 -2.29 -9.55
CA ARG A 145 6.57 -1.23 -10.17
C ARG A 145 7.18 -0.61 -11.42
N THR A 146 8.47 -0.79 -11.63
CA THR A 146 9.16 -0.38 -12.86
C THR A 146 9.10 -1.46 -13.95
N THR A 147 8.99 -2.74 -13.57
CA THR A 147 8.83 -3.86 -14.53
C THR A 147 7.37 -4.19 -14.84
N MET A 148 6.44 -3.88 -13.93
CA MET A 148 5.02 -4.20 -14.05
C MET A 148 4.13 -2.98 -13.83
N GLY A 149 3.15 -2.79 -14.72
CA GLY A 149 2.10 -1.78 -14.55
C GLY A 149 1.21 -2.08 -13.33
N LEU A 150 0.66 -1.02 -12.72
CA LEU A 150 -0.17 -1.07 -11.51
C LEU A 150 -1.32 -2.11 -11.60
N SER A 151 -2.02 -2.17 -12.74
CA SER A 151 -3.07 -3.16 -13.00
C SER A 151 -2.59 -4.60 -12.82
N ARG A 152 -1.36 -4.92 -13.23
CA ARG A 152 -0.79 -6.28 -13.10
C ARG A 152 -0.43 -6.58 -11.65
N ILE A 153 0.14 -5.62 -10.93
CA ILE A 153 0.47 -5.76 -9.50
C ILE A 153 -0.79 -6.08 -8.70
N ILE A 154 -1.87 -5.31 -8.88
CA ILE A 154 -3.12 -5.51 -8.15
C ILE A 154 -3.75 -6.87 -8.50
N ARG A 155 -3.68 -7.32 -9.76
CA ARG A 155 -4.12 -8.68 -10.16
C ARG A 155 -3.29 -9.77 -9.47
N ILE A 156 -1.96 -9.64 -9.42
CA ILE A 156 -1.07 -10.62 -8.76
C ILE A 156 -1.33 -10.66 -7.25
N VAL A 157 -1.41 -9.50 -6.59
CA VAL A 157 -1.72 -9.39 -5.15
C VAL A 157 -3.10 -9.98 -4.85
N PHE A 158 -4.13 -9.64 -5.64
CA PHE A 158 -5.46 -10.23 -5.49
C PHE A 158 -5.45 -11.75 -5.60
N LEU A 159 -4.80 -12.31 -6.63
CA LEU A 159 -4.75 -13.76 -6.85
C LEU A 159 -3.93 -14.49 -5.77
N GLY A 160 -2.80 -13.92 -5.34
CA GLY A 160 -1.96 -14.49 -4.28
C GLY A 160 -2.67 -14.50 -2.92
N LEU A 161 -3.33 -13.40 -2.56
CA LEU A 161 -4.13 -13.33 -1.35
C LEU A 161 -5.35 -14.28 -1.42
N LEU A 162 -6.03 -14.36 -2.58
CA LEU A 162 -7.17 -15.27 -2.77
C LEU A 162 -6.74 -16.73 -2.58
N PHE A 163 -5.59 -17.12 -3.12
CA PHE A 163 -5.01 -18.44 -2.89
C PHE A 163 -4.71 -18.68 -1.39
N ALA A 164 -4.06 -17.73 -0.73
CA ALA A 164 -3.75 -17.81 0.71
C ALA A 164 -5.02 -17.91 1.60
N GLN A 165 -6.11 -17.25 1.20
CA GLN A 165 -7.41 -17.31 1.86
C GLN A 165 -8.12 -18.66 1.65
N ILE A 166 -8.13 -19.17 0.42
CA ILE A 166 -8.67 -20.51 0.12
C ILE A 166 -7.88 -21.57 0.89
N LEU A 167 -6.55 -21.48 0.92
CA LEU A 167 -5.69 -22.38 1.68
C LEU A 167 -5.96 -22.28 3.20
N SER A 168 -6.18 -21.07 3.72
CA SER A 168 -6.58 -20.86 5.12
C SER A 168 -7.92 -21.53 5.43
N ALA A 169 -8.93 -21.42 4.56
CA ALA A 169 -10.22 -22.06 4.74
C ALA A 169 -10.11 -23.60 4.68
N ILE A 170 -9.38 -24.15 3.71
CA ILE A 170 -9.14 -25.59 3.57
C ILE A 170 -8.43 -26.15 4.80
N LEU A 171 -7.30 -25.56 5.21
CA LEU A 171 -6.54 -26.04 6.36
C LEU A 171 -7.30 -25.87 7.68
N THR A 172 -8.27 -24.95 7.78
CA THR A 172 -9.13 -24.83 8.96
C THR A 172 -10.05 -26.03 9.15
N VAL A 173 -10.39 -26.74 8.07
CA VAL A 173 -11.16 -27.99 8.12
C VAL A 173 -10.24 -29.21 8.20
N VAL A 174 -9.21 -29.25 7.34
CA VAL A 174 -8.34 -30.44 7.17
C VAL A 174 -7.31 -30.58 8.30
N ALA A 175 -6.78 -29.48 8.82
CA ALA A 175 -5.75 -29.48 9.86
C ALA A 175 -5.93 -28.30 10.84
N PRO A 176 -7.02 -28.29 11.66
CA PRO A 176 -7.39 -27.13 12.49
C PRO A 176 -6.33 -26.72 13.53
N SER A 177 -5.42 -27.63 13.88
CA SER A 177 -4.27 -27.39 14.76
C SER A 177 -3.19 -26.51 14.12
N LEU A 178 -3.09 -26.49 12.78
CA LEU A 178 -2.17 -25.64 12.04
C LEU A 178 -2.68 -24.22 11.90
N THR A 179 -4.01 -24.00 11.94
CA THR A 179 -4.62 -22.68 11.70
C THR A 179 -4.95 -21.89 12.97
N ARG A 180 -4.49 -22.35 14.12
CA ARG A 180 -4.59 -21.64 15.40
C ARG A 180 -3.23 -21.11 15.84
N GLY A 181 -3.23 -19.86 16.31
CA GLY A 181 -2.08 -19.22 16.96
C GLY A 181 -1.79 -19.84 18.33
N MET A 182 -0.67 -19.43 18.94
CA MET A 182 -0.24 -19.93 20.26
C MET A 182 -1.29 -19.70 21.37
N ASN A 183 -2.13 -18.67 21.21
CA ASN A 183 -3.19 -18.31 22.16
C ASN A 183 -4.51 -19.09 21.92
N GLY A 184 -4.55 -20.02 20.97
CA GLY A 184 -5.76 -20.76 20.56
C GLY A 184 -6.68 -20.01 19.58
N ASP A 185 -6.48 -18.71 19.40
CA ASP A 185 -7.13 -17.86 18.39
C ASP A 185 -6.93 -18.41 16.97
N TRP A 186 -7.97 -18.36 16.15
CA TRP A 186 -7.90 -18.73 14.74
C TRP A 186 -7.20 -17.65 13.89
N ALA A 187 -6.24 -18.08 13.07
CA ALA A 187 -5.39 -17.20 12.26
C ALA A 187 -5.23 -17.68 10.80
N GLY A 188 -5.92 -18.75 10.38
CA GLY A 188 -5.73 -19.31 9.02
C GLY A 188 -4.29 -19.79 8.83
N ILE A 189 -3.67 -19.56 7.67
CA ILE A 189 -2.23 -19.86 7.49
C ILE A 189 -1.29 -18.84 8.14
N TYR A 190 -1.83 -17.80 8.77
CA TYR A 190 -1.07 -16.66 9.26
C TYR A 190 -0.62 -16.86 10.72
N SER A 191 0.44 -16.18 11.14
CA SER A 191 1.00 -16.28 12.49
C SER A 191 0.07 -15.76 13.60
N HIS A 192 -0.80 -14.79 13.25
CA HIS A 192 -1.72 -14.16 14.18
C HIS A 192 -2.99 -13.65 13.47
N LYS A 193 -4.12 -13.63 14.18
CA LYS A 193 -5.44 -13.23 13.64
C LYS A 193 -5.45 -11.83 13.02
N ASN A 194 -4.69 -10.89 13.59
CA ASN A 194 -4.59 -9.54 13.04
C ASN A 194 -3.83 -9.50 11.71
N VAL A 195 -2.86 -10.40 11.48
CA VAL A 195 -2.16 -10.45 10.18
C VAL A 195 -3.11 -10.99 9.11
N LEU A 196 -3.83 -12.08 9.37
CA LEU A 196 -4.92 -12.56 8.50
C LEU A 196 -5.94 -11.45 8.20
N GLY A 197 -6.37 -10.72 9.23
CA GLY A 197 -7.27 -9.58 9.08
C GLY A 197 -6.69 -8.49 8.16
N SER A 198 -5.42 -8.10 8.37
CA SER A 198 -4.75 -7.10 7.53
C SER A 198 -4.68 -7.53 6.06
N MET A 199 -4.38 -8.80 5.80
CA MET A 199 -4.29 -9.36 4.44
C MET A 199 -5.67 -9.53 3.79
N ALA A 200 -6.69 -9.86 4.57
CA ALA A 200 -8.08 -9.85 4.12
C ALA A 200 -8.56 -8.44 3.77
N SER A 201 -8.24 -7.43 4.60
CA SER A 201 -8.54 -6.03 4.30
C SER A 201 -7.82 -5.55 3.04
N LEU A 202 -6.58 -5.98 2.79
CA LEU A 202 -5.83 -5.66 1.56
C LEU A 202 -6.47 -6.30 0.31
N GLN A 203 -6.91 -7.56 0.40
CA GLN A 203 -7.61 -8.23 -0.70
C GLN A 203 -8.93 -7.54 -1.05
N ILE A 204 -9.67 -7.06 -0.05
CA ILE A 204 -10.92 -6.28 -0.24
C ILE A 204 -10.66 -5.05 -1.12
N LEU A 205 -9.58 -4.30 -0.89
CA LEU A 205 -9.23 -3.12 -1.72
C LEU A 205 -8.90 -3.52 -3.17
N CYS A 206 -8.09 -4.57 -3.34
CA CYS A 206 -7.74 -5.10 -4.66
C CYS A 206 -8.98 -5.58 -5.43
N ALA A 207 -9.84 -6.36 -4.77
CA ALA A 207 -11.05 -6.92 -5.35
C ALA A 207 -12.04 -5.83 -5.78
N ALA A 208 -12.25 -4.81 -4.94
CA ALA A 208 -13.14 -3.69 -5.26
C ALA A 208 -12.65 -2.88 -6.47
N CYS A 209 -11.35 -2.57 -6.55
CA CYS A 209 -10.77 -1.86 -7.70
C CYS A 209 -10.89 -2.66 -9.01
N LEU A 210 -10.64 -3.97 -8.95
CA LEU A 210 -10.71 -4.86 -10.12
C LEU A 210 -12.16 -5.09 -10.59
N PHE A 211 -13.10 -5.29 -9.65
CA PHE A 211 -14.52 -5.46 -9.94
C PHE A 211 -15.10 -4.23 -10.64
N LEU A 212 -14.82 -3.02 -10.13
CA LEU A 212 -15.28 -1.76 -10.73
C LEU A 212 -14.62 -1.48 -12.09
N ARG A 213 -13.37 -1.92 -12.32
CA ARG A 213 -12.76 -1.91 -13.66
C ARG A 213 -13.32 -3.00 -14.59
N GLY A 214 -14.15 -3.92 -14.09
CA GLY A 214 -14.78 -4.98 -14.87
C GLY A 214 -13.90 -6.21 -15.12
N TRP A 215 -12.73 -6.32 -14.48
CA TRP A 215 -11.85 -7.47 -14.66
C TRP A 215 -12.38 -8.68 -13.88
N ASN A 216 -12.83 -9.72 -14.59
CA ASN A 216 -13.31 -10.99 -14.03
C ASN A 216 -14.30 -10.82 -12.85
N ARG A 217 -15.38 -10.05 -13.08
CA ARG A 217 -16.34 -9.63 -12.04
C ARG A 217 -16.75 -10.74 -11.06
N LEU A 218 -17.10 -11.93 -11.56
CA LEU A 218 -17.47 -13.07 -10.72
C LEU A 218 -16.33 -13.48 -9.76
N LEU A 219 -15.12 -13.67 -10.27
CA LEU A 219 -13.94 -14.03 -9.47
C LEU A 219 -13.64 -12.95 -8.42
N THR A 220 -13.69 -11.67 -8.81
CA THR A 220 -13.47 -10.56 -7.87
C THR A 220 -14.56 -10.43 -6.82
N ALA A 221 -15.83 -10.72 -7.15
CA ALA A 221 -16.93 -10.70 -6.19
C ALA A 221 -16.86 -11.86 -5.18
N VAL A 222 -16.55 -13.08 -5.65
CA VAL A 222 -16.30 -14.24 -4.80
C VAL A 222 -15.08 -13.99 -3.89
N GLY A 223 -13.98 -13.47 -4.44
CA GLY A 223 -12.79 -13.13 -3.66
C GLY A 223 -13.01 -11.99 -2.67
N PHE A 224 -13.90 -11.03 -2.97
CA PHE A 224 -14.32 -10.00 -2.01
C PHE A 224 -15.14 -10.62 -0.87
N GLY A 225 -16.13 -11.46 -1.20
CA GLY A 225 -17.00 -12.13 -0.23
C GLY A 225 -16.23 -13.04 0.72
N LEU A 226 -15.29 -13.84 0.20
CA LEU A 226 -14.40 -14.66 1.01
C LEU A 226 -13.53 -13.80 1.94
N ALA A 227 -12.91 -12.75 1.41
CA ALA A 227 -12.07 -11.85 2.22
C ALA A 227 -12.88 -11.17 3.34
N LEU A 228 -14.11 -10.74 3.06
CA LEU A 228 -15.00 -10.16 4.06
C LEU A 228 -15.40 -11.16 5.14
N ALA A 229 -15.75 -12.39 4.75
CA ALA A 229 -16.10 -13.46 5.70
C ALA A 229 -14.92 -13.81 6.64
N LEU A 230 -13.71 -13.98 6.08
CA LEU A 230 -12.50 -14.25 6.86
C LEU A 230 -12.11 -13.06 7.75
N LEU A 231 -12.24 -11.81 7.25
CA LEU A 231 -12.00 -10.60 8.04
C LEU A 231 -12.91 -10.54 9.27
N VAL A 232 -14.22 -10.77 9.11
CA VAL A 232 -15.18 -10.83 10.23
C VAL A 232 -14.81 -11.95 11.20
N ALA A 233 -14.46 -13.14 10.70
CA ALA A 233 -14.07 -14.29 11.51
C ALA A 233 -12.76 -14.07 12.31
N THR A 234 -11.89 -13.12 11.91
CA THR A 234 -10.69 -12.77 12.71
C THR A 234 -11.01 -12.01 14.00
N HIS A 235 -12.19 -11.41 14.11
CA HIS A 235 -12.55 -10.44 15.15
C HIS A 235 -11.54 -9.27 15.31
N SER A 236 -10.73 -8.96 14.29
CA SER A 236 -9.71 -7.92 14.34
C SER A 236 -10.32 -6.54 14.04
N ALA A 237 -10.64 -5.79 15.11
CA ALA A 237 -11.18 -4.43 15.01
C ALA A 237 -10.27 -3.49 14.18
N THR A 238 -8.94 -3.60 14.37
CA THR A 238 -7.95 -2.83 13.61
C THR A 238 -8.06 -3.07 12.11
N ALA A 239 -8.12 -4.34 11.68
CA ALA A 239 -8.23 -4.69 10.28
C ALA A 239 -9.58 -4.30 9.66
N LEU A 240 -10.66 -4.36 10.44
CA LEU A 240 -11.98 -3.89 10.00
C LEU A 240 -11.98 -2.36 9.75
N VAL A 241 -11.43 -1.57 10.68
CA VAL A 241 -11.28 -0.12 10.50
C VAL A 241 -10.35 0.19 9.32
N ALA A 242 -9.24 -0.55 9.17
CA ALA A 242 -8.33 -0.40 8.04
C ALA A 242 -9.00 -0.72 6.69
N ALA A 243 -9.91 -1.70 6.63
CA ALA A 243 -10.71 -1.99 5.44
C ALA A 243 -11.68 -0.85 5.11
N MET A 244 -12.40 -0.32 6.11
CA MET A 244 -13.36 0.77 5.92
C MET A 244 -12.68 2.07 5.48
N VAL A 245 -11.62 2.48 6.19
CA VAL A 245 -10.82 3.68 5.85
C VAL A 245 -10.08 3.46 4.53
N GLY A 246 -9.64 2.24 4.23
CA GLY A 246 -9.06 1.88 2.94
C GLY A 246 -10.04 1.98 1.77
N LEU A 247 -11.31 1.58 1.93
CA LEU A 247 -12.33 1.68 0.87
C LEU A 247 -12.91 3.09 0.70
N ALA A 248 -12.77 3.97 1.70
CA ALA A 248 -13.35 5.30 1.71
C ALA A 248 -13.06 6.17 0.46
N PRO A 249 -11.82 6.25 -0.07
CA PRO A 249 -11.56 6.98 -1.31
C PRO A 249 -12.31 6.40 -2.51
N LEU A 250 -12.49 5.08 -2.58
CA LEU A 250 -13.21 4.42 -3.66
C LEU A 250 -14.71 4.73 -3.63
N ALA A 251 -15.30 4.72 -2.43
CA ALA A 251 -16.68 5.13 -2.22
C ALA A 251 -16.89 6.60 -2.62
N ALA A 252 -15.96 7.49 -2.27
CA ALA A 252 -16.01 8.90 -2.68
C ALA A 252 -15.91 9.07 -4.21
N ILE A 253 -15.04 8.33 -4.91
CA ILE A 253 -14.98 8.36 -6.39
C ILE A 253 -16.28 7.88 -7.02
N PHE A 254 -16.82 6.77 -6.52
CA PHE A 254 -18.06 6.19 -7.04
C PHE A 254 -19.22 7.18 -6.86
N ALA A 255 -19.36 7.75 -5.66
CA ALA A 255 -20.33 8.78 -5.34
C ALA A 255 -20.15 10.05 -6.20
N TRP A 256 -18.91 10.49 -6.44
CA TRP A 256 -18.61 11.65 -7.27
C TRP A 256 -19.04 11.49 -8.72
N ARG A 257 -18.91 10.27 -9.26
CA ARG A 257 -19.41 9.91 -10.59
C ARG A 257 -20.94 9.85 -10.69
N GLN A 258 -21.66 9.72 -9.56
CA GLN A 258 -23.13 9.75 -9.50
C GLN A 258 -23.71 11.14 -9.21
N GLY A 259 -22.93 12.06 -8.65
CA GLY A 259 -23.31 13.48 -8.50
C GLY A 259 -22.91 14.14 -7.18
N LYS A 260 -22.95 15.47 -7.18
CA LYS A 260 -22.42 16.35 -6.12
C LYS A 260 -22.99 16.02 -4.73
N HIS A 261 -24.30 15.78 -4.63
CA HIS A 261 -24.99 15.51 -3.37
C HIS A 261 -24.63 14.15 -2.78
N VAL A 262 -24.55 13.11 -3.62
CA VAL A 262 -24.10 11.76 -3.20
C VAL A 262 -22.64 11.81 -2.73
N THR A 263 -21.80 12.63 -3.38
CA THR A 263 -20.40 12.86 -2.99
C THR A 263 -20.30 13.39 -1.55
N GLY A 264 -21.05 14.45 -1.25
CA GLY A 264 -21.05 15.07 0.08
C GLY A 264 -21.54 14.12 1.17
N PHE A 265 -22.58 13.32 0.87
CA PHE A 265 -23.08 12.29 1.78
C PHE A 265 -22.06 11.19 2.05
N CYS A 266 -21.44 10.61 1.00
CA CYS A 266 -20.45 9.55 1.18
C CYS A 266 -19.17 10.05 1.88
N LEU A 267 -18.72 11.28 1.60
CA LEU A 267 -17.59 11.89 2.31
C LEU A 267 -17.94 12.16 3.78
N GLY A 268 -19.14 12.67 4.07
CA GLY A 268 -19.66 12.85 5.42
C GLY A 268 -19.77 11.53 6.19
N LEU A 269 -20.24 10.46 5.54
CA LEU A 269 -20.32 9.13 6.13
C LEU A 269 -18.93 8.54 6.43
N VAL A 270 -17.96 8.73 5.54
CA VAL A 270 -16.55 8.35 5.78
C VAL A 270 -15.97 9.09 6.98
N ILE A 271 -16.17 10.41 7.05
CA ILE A 271 -15.70 11.23 8.18
C ILE A 271 -16.39 10.83 9.47
N ALA A 272 -17.70 10.54 9.44
CA ALA A 272 -18.46 10.06 10.58
C ALA A 272 -17.98 8.68 11.06
N LEU A 273 -17.74 7.73 10.16
CA LEU A 273 -17.21 6.40 10.50
C LEU A 273 -15.77 6.45 11.02
N ALA A 274 -14.93 7.33 10.47
CA ALA A 274 -13.59 7.60 11.00
C ALA A 274 -13.66 8.24 12.39
N GLY A 275 -14.56 9.21 12.58
CA GLY A 275 -14.85 9.84 13.88
C GLY A 275 -15.35 8.84 14.92
N ILE A 276 -16.30 7.96 14.55
CA ILE A 276 -16.78 6.85 15.41
C ILE A 276 -15.63 5.88 15.71
N GLY A 277 -14.77 5.55 14.74
CA GLY A 277 -13.58 4.74 14.96
C GLY A 277 -12.61 5.37 15.97
N ILE A 278 -12.37 6.67 15.87
CA ILE A 278 -11.56 7.44 16.82
C ILE A 278 -12.23 7.51 18.19
N VAL A 279 -13.54 7.76 18.27
CA VAL A 279 -14.29 7.81 19.54
C VAL A 279 -14.34 6.44 20.21
N VAL A 280 -14.50 5.34 19.47
CA VAL A 280 -14.42 3.97 20.01
C VAL A 280 -13.01 3.66 20.46
N LEU A 281 -11.98 4.05 19.71
CA LEU A 281 -10.57 3.85 20.10
C LEU A 281 -10.21 4.68 21.35
N ALA A 282 -10.69 5.92 21.43
CA ALA A 282 -10.51 6.80 22.57
C ALA A 282 -11.28 6.30 23.80
N ALA A 283 -12.56 5.92 23.67
CA ALA A 283 -13.34 5.34 24.77
C ALA A 283 -12.75 4.00 25.27
N ARG A 284 -12.05 3.24 24.40
CA ARG A 284 -11.32 2.02 24.79
C ARG A 284 -9.91 2.28 25.34
N GLY A 285 -9.42 3.53 25.26
CA GLY A 285 -8.07 3.93 25.66
C GLY A 285 -8.01 4.98 26.78
N ALA A 286 -9.11 5.68 27.06
CA ALA A 286 -9.20 6.77 28.04
C ALA A 286 -9.52 6.31 29.46
N ASP A 287 -10.02 5.08 29.65
CA ASP A 287 -10.29 4.49 30.97
C ASP A 287 -8.99 4.01 31.66
N ILE A 288 -8.03 4.92 31.82
CA ILE A 288 -6.83 4.74 32.66
C ILE A 288 -7.00 5.57 33.94
N SER A 289 -8.08 5.31 34.69
CA SER A 289 -8.23 5.84 36.05
C SER A 289 -9.05 4.93 36.97
N ALA A 290 -8.33 4.15 37.77
CA ALA A 290 -8.60 3.83 39.18
C ALA A 290 -9.85 3.03 39.62
N SER A 291 -10.88 2.77 38.81
CA SER A 291 -12.11 2.07 39.28
C SER A 291 -12.43 0.72 38.62
N LEU A 292 -11.64 0.27 37.64
CA LEU A 292 -11.87 -0.99 36.89
C LEU A 292 -10.81 -2.08 37.13
N LEU A 293 -10.04 -1.99 38.21
CA LEU A 293 -9.01 -2.98 38.57
C LEU A 293 -9.46 -4.07 39.57
N SER A 294 -10.62 -3.95 40.23
CA SER A 294 -10.95 -4.82 41.37
C SER A 294 -11.72 -6.12 41.03
N ASP A 295 -12.74 -6.07 40.16
CA ASP A 295 -13.83 -7.07 40.25
C ASP A 295 -13.92 -8.11 39.12
N LEU A 296 -13.17 -8.00 38.01
CA LEU A 296 -13.09 -9.07 36.99
C LEU A 296 -11.66 -9.26 36.48
N GLY A 297 -11.06 -10.38 36.87
CA GLY A 297 -9.74 -10.78 36.40
C GLY A 297 -9.68 -11.04 34.88
N LYS A 298 -8.68 -10.42 34.25
CA LYS A 298 -8.19 -10.56 32.86
C LYS A 298 -8.81 -9.65 31.78
N ASP A 299 -7.95 -8.71 31.35
CA ASP A 299 -7.79 -8.16 30.00
C ASP A 299 -9.00 -7.51 29.31
N ARG A 300 -9.19 -6.21 29.61
CA ARG A 300 -10.07 -5.30 28.84
C ARG A 300 -9.41 -4.01 28.34
N THR A 301 -8.10 -3.83 28.51
CA THR A 301 -7.35 -2.84 27.70
C THR A 301 -7.32 -3.28 26.23
N LEU A 302 -6.77 -2.48 25.32
CA LEU A 302 -6.60 -2.80 23.89
C LEU A 302 -5.62 -4.00 23.69
N THR A 303 -6.11 -5.21 23.96
CA THR A 303 -5.39 -6.51 23.85
C THR A 303 -4.00 -6.53 24.49
N GLY A 304 -3.80 -5.85 25.62
CA GLY A 304 -2.50 -5.73 26.29
C GLY A 304 -1.49 -4.78 25.63
N ARG A 305 -1.86 -4.09 24.53
CA ARG A 305 -0.94 -3.20 23.79
C ARG A 305 -0.51 -1.97 24.57
N THR A 306 -1.36 -1.46 25.45
CA THR A 306 -0.98 -0.33 26.33
C THR A 306 0.23 -0.66 27.19
N ILE A 307 0.36 -1.92 27.65
CA ILE A 307 1.54 -2.41 28.37
C ILE A 307 2.75 -2.48 27.43
N LEU A 308 2.59 -3.07 26.24
CA LEU A 308 3.67 -3.11 25.23
C LEU A 308 4.22 -1.69 24.94
N TRP A 309 3.31 -0.73 24.78
CA TRP A 309 3.63 0.66 24.46
C TRP A 309 4.34 1.38 25.61
N GLN A 310 3.95 1.11 26.86
CA GLN A 310 4.70 1.60 28.03
C GLN A 310 6.14 1.07 28.03
N PHE A 311 6.35 -0.23 27.85
CA PHE A 311 7.71 -0.79 27.74
C PHE A 311 8.52 -0.19 26.58
N GLY A 312 7.89 0.11 25.44
CA GLY A 312 8.55 0.79 24.32
C GLY A 312 8.92 2.25 24.66
N LEU A 313 8.03 3.00 25.32
CA LEU A 313 8.30 4.37 25.74
C LEU A 313 9.37 4.43 26.86
N ASP A 314 9.35 3.50 27.81
CA ASP A 314 10.36 3.39 28.87
C ASP A 314 11.75 3.05 28.29
N GLN A 315 11.80 2.24 27.23
CA GLN A 315 13.04 1.99 26.50
C GLN A 315 13.51 3.21 25.70
N PHE A 316 12.59 3.95 25.08
CA PHE A 316 12.90 5.20 24.38
C PHE A 316 13.51 6.24 25.32
N TRP A 317 12.97 6.43 26.53
CA TRP A 317 13.51 7.38 27.50
C TRP A 317 14.92 7.05 27.99
N ARG A 318 15.39 5.81 27.81
CA ARG A 318 16.79 5.41 28.07
C ARG A 318 17.74 5.79 26.93
N GLU A 319 17.29 5.65 25.68
CA GLU A 319 18.10 5.89 24.47
C GLU A 319 17.40 6.82 23.45
N PRO A 320 17.05 8.06 23.83
CA PRO A 320 16.07 8.86 23.08
C PRO A 320 16.57 9.42 21.75
N LEU A 321 17.89 9.51 21.54
CA LEU A 321 18.45 10.13 20.35
C LEU A 321 18.51 9.16 19.16
N ILE A 322 19.15 8.01 19.35
CA ILE A 322 19.48 7.04 18.28
C ILE A 322 18.96 5.62 18.55
N GLY A 323 18.28 5.38 19.67
CA GLY A 323 17.67 4.09 20.01
C GLY A 323 18.67 2.95 20.20
N VAL A 324 18.15 1.73 20.39
CA VAL A 324 18.95 0.53 20.71
C VAL A 324 19.47 -0.24 19.49
N GLY A 325 19.15 0.21 18.27
CA GLY A 325 19.47 -0.46 17.01
C GLY A 325 18.31 -1.27 16.42
N TYR A 326 18.35 -1.48 15.10
CA TYR A 326 17.28 -2.17 14.38
C TYR A 326 17.07 -3.61 14.87
N ARG A 327 15.84 -3.93 15.28
CA ARG A 327 15.42 -5.19 15.96
C ARG A 327 16.10 -5.51 17.29
N ALA A 328 17.11 -4.75 17.72
CA ALA A 328 17.90 -5.10 18.89
C ALA A 328 17.07 -5.22 20.18
N TYR A 329 15.97 -4.46 20.30
CA TYR A 329 15.04 -4.61 21.43
C TYR A 329 14.49 -6.03 21.57
N TRP A 330 14.15 -6.72 20.48
CA TRP A 330 13.49 -8.03 20.52
C TRP A 330 14.47 -9.21 20.55
N ASP A 331 15.69 -9.01 20.05
CA ASP A 331 16.72 -10.05 19.94
C ASP A 331 17.82 -9.98 21.02
N SER A 332 18.00 -8.84 21.70
CA SER A 332 19.04 -8.68 22.73
C SER A 332 18.61 -9.24 24.10
N PRO A 333 19.48 -9.96 24.83
CA PRO A 333 19.21 -10.35 26.22
C PRO A 333 19.29 -9.17 27.21
N LEU A 334 19.73 -7.98 26.77
CA LEU A 334 19.92 -6.79 27.61
C LEU A 334 18.63 -5.94 27.74
N THR A 335 17.55 -6.32 27.08
CA THR A 335 16.30 -5.55 27.02
C THR A 335 15.20 -6.21 27.86
N THR A 336 14.08 -5.49 28.05
CA THR A 336 12.88 -6.02 28.71
C THR A 336 12.06 -7.00 27.85
N ALA A 337 12.48 -7.36 26.64
CA ALA A 337 11.70 -8.24 25.76
C ALA A 337 11.46 -9.65 26.34
N ALA A 338 12.47 -10.25 26.99
CA ALA A 338 12.32 -11.56 27.63
C ALA A 338 11.31 -11.54 28.79
N TYR A 339 11.31 -10.46 29.59
CA TYR A 339 10.30 -10.25 30.63
C TYR A 339 8.90 -10.05 30.02
N LEU A 340 8.81 -9.31 28.91
CA LEU A 340 7.56 -9.05 28.20
C LEU A 340 6.96 -10.35 27.62
N HIS A 341 7.79 -11.23 27.04
CA HIS A 341 7.35 -12.58 26.60
C HIS A 341 6.84 -13.43 27.77
N PHE A 342 7.52 -13.38 28.92
CA PHE A 342 7.13 -14.11 30.13
C PHE A 342 5.77 -13.64 30.69
N VAL A 343 5.59 -12.32 30.86
CA VAL A 343 4.36 -11.75 31.43
C VAL A 343 3.16 -11.88 30.48
N THR A 344 3.35 -11.57 29.19
CA THR A 344 2.27 -11.66 28.19
C THR A 344 1.95 -13.09 27.77
N LYS A 345 2.87 -14.03 28.00
CA LYS A 345 2.86 -15.42 27.47
C LYS A 345 2.79 -15.48 25.94
N GLN A 346 3.21 -14.41 25.26
CA GLN A 346 3.19 -14.28 23.80
C GLN A 346 4.61 -14.15 23.25
N LYS A 347 4.85 -14.77 22.09
CA LYS A 347 6.09 -14.60 21.34
C LYS A 347 5.98 -13.32 20.50
N LEU A 348 6.50 -12.23 21.03
CA LEU A 348 6.38 -10.88 20.46
C LEU A 348 7.65 -10.48 19.70
N TRP A 349 7.48 -9.70 18.63
CA TRP A 349 8.57 -9.29 17.72
C TRP A 349 8.49 -7.82 17.30
N PHE A 350 7.46 -7.11 17.77
CA PHE A 350 7.14 -5.71 17.49
C PHE A 350 6.10 -5.21 18.50
N PHE A 351 6.00 -3.89 18.67
CA PHE A 351 5.09 -3.25 19.64
C PHE A 351 3.64 -3.12 19.15
N HIS A 352 3.32 -3.65 17.97
CA HIS A 352 2.07 -3.39 17.24
C HIS A 352 1.79 -1.89 17.05
N ASN A 353 2.85 -1.10 16.88
CA ASN A 353 2.75 0.32 16.55
C ASN A 353 4.07 0.74 15.89
N ASN A 354 4.00 1.07 14.61
CA ASN A 354 5.19 1.37 13.81
C ASN A 354 5.99 2.58 14.31
N PHE A 355 5.34 3.55 14.96
CA PHE A 355 6.02 4.71 15.55
C PHE A 355 6.81 4.31 16.79
N ILE A 356 6.30 3.39 17.61
CA ILE A 356 6.99 2.89 18.81
C ILE A 356 8.14 1.96 18.40
N ASP A 357 7.93 1.05 17.44
CA ASP A 357 9.02 0.23 16.89
C ASP A 357 10.15 1.11 16.29
N ALA A 358 9.79 2.19 15.57
CA ALA A 358 10.78 3.13 15.02
C ALA A 358 11.52 3.93 16.11
N ILE A 359 10.81 4.45 17.13
CA ILE A 359 11.42 5.28 18.18
C ILE A 359 12.29 4.46 19.15
N VAL A 360 11.96 3.18 19.37
CA VAL A 360 12.81 2.27 20.16
C VAL A 360 14.07 1.88 19.39
N ALA A 361 13.93 1.52 18.11
CA ALA A 361 15.06 1.09 17.29
C ALA A 361 16.06 2.22 16.99
N PHE A 362 15.57 3.46 16.83
CA PHE A 362 16.33 4.56 16.23
C PHE A 362 16.16 5.93 16.92
N GLY A 363 15.49 5.99 18.07
CA GLY A 363 15.21 7.24 18.78
C GLY A 363 14.37 8.23 17.97
N ILE A 364 14.51 9.51 18.33
CA ILE A 364 13.84 10.62 17.64
C ILE A 364 14.23 10.70 16.16
N VAL A 365 15.46 10.30 15.80
CA VAL A 365 15.94 10.29 14.41
C VAL A 365 15.07 9.37 13.55
N GLY A 366 14.84 8.13 13.97
CA GLY A 366 13.98 7.22 13.21
C GLY A 366 12.52 7.63 13.18
N LEU A 367 11.99 8.25 14.25
CA LEU A 367 10.64 8.79 14.25
C LEU A 367 10.46 9.90 13.21
N ILE A 368 11.42 10.84 13.12
CA ILE A 368 11.42 11.89 12.10
C ILE A 368 11.48 11.27 10.70
N VAL A 369 12.43 10.36 10.47
CA VAL A 369 12.60 9.73 9.16
C VAL A 369 11.37 8.90 8.77
N PHE A 370 10.75 8.18 9.72
CA PHE A 370 9.49 7.46 9.55
C PHE A 370 8.36 8.39 9.10
N THR A 371 8.07 9.42 9.90
CA THR A 371 6.96 10.33 9.65
C THR A 371 7.16 11.11 8.35
N VAL A 372 8.35 11.63 8.09
CA VAL A 372 8.63 12.40 6.86
C VAL A 372 8.55 11.52 5.61
N THR A 373 9.04 10.28 5.65
CA THR A 373 8.91 9.31 4.54
C THR A 373 7.45 8.95 4.26
N PHE A 374 6.66 8.70 5.30
CA PHE A 374 5.25 8.36 5.17
C PHE A 374 4.43 9.54 4.61
N LEU A 375 4.66 10.76 5.11
CA LEU A 375 3.98 11.97 4.64
C LEU A 375 4.35 12.34 3.20
N ASP A 376 5.62 12.22 2.78
CA ASP A 376 6.00 12.47 1.38
C ASP A 376 5.38 11.44 0.43
N MET A 377 5.32 10.16 0.83
CA MET A 377 4.60 9.14 0.04
C MET A 377 3.10 9.47 -0.06
N GLY A 378 2.45 9.83 1.05
CA GLY A 378 1.05 10.24 1.09
C GLY A 378 0.78 11.44 0.17
N ARG A 379 1.59 12.50 0.26
CA ARG A 379 1.54 13.68 -0.60
C ARG A 379 1.65 13.32 -2.08
N ARG A 380 2.57 12.43 -2.46
CA ARG A 380 2.75 11.98 -3.85
C ARG A 380 1.60 11.10 -4.33
N VAL A 381 1.04 10.26 -3.47
CA VAL A 381 -0.13 9.42 -3.78
C VAL A 381 -1.38 10.29 -3.99
N ILE A 382 -1.62 11.28 -3.14
CA ILE A 382 -2.68 12.27 -3.31
C ILE A 382 -2.49 13.04 -4.63
N ALA A 383 -1.27 13.51 -4.91
CA ALA A 383 -0.97 14.24 -6.14
C ALA A 383 -1.03 13.35 -7.42
N HIS A 384 -0.82 12.04 -7.30
CA HIS A 384 -1.06 11.09 -8.39
C HIS A 384 -2.56 10.90 -8.61
N PHE A 385 -3.29 10.62 -7.54
CA PHE A 385 -4.73 10.39 -7.55
C PHE A 385 -5.52 11.60 -8.11
N ALA A 386 -5.14 12.82 -7.74
CA ALA A 386 -5.72 14.05 -8.27
C ALA A 386 -5.55 14.22 -9.80
N ARG A 387 -4.63 13.47 -10.43
CA ARG A 387 -4.38 13.49 -11.88
C ARG A 387 -4.94 12.26 -12.62
N SER A 388 -5.35 11.21 -11.90
CA SER A 388 -5.82 9.95 -12.50
C SER A 388 -6.94 9.32 -11.66
N SER A 389 -8.18 9.46 -12.13
CA SER A 389 -9.42 9.09 -11.42
C SER A 389 -9.99 7.71 -11.78
N GLY A 390 -9.18 6.83 -12.38
CA GLY A 390 -9.56 5.45 -12.71
C GLY A 390 -9.57 4.54 -11.48
N TYR A 391 -10.40 3.48 -11.49
CA TYR A 391 -10.60 2.62 -10.32
C TYR A 391 -9.35 1.83 -9.90
N VAL A 392 -8.44 1.53 -10.83
CA VAL A 392 -7.15 0.87 -10.53
C VAL A 392 -6.11 1.89 -10.08
N GLU A 393 -6.15 3.07 -10.69
CA GLU A 393 -5.31 4.23 -10.43
C GLU A 393 -5.60 4.86 -9.06
N ALA A 394 -6.79 4.59 -8.50
CA ALA A 394 -7.16 4.90 -7.13
C ALA A 394 -6.53 3.96 -6.08
N TRP A 395 -6.16 2.72 -6.44
CA TRP A 395 -5.67 1.72 -5.46
C TRP A 395 -4.53 2.23 -4.55
N PRO A 396 -3.55 3.03 -5.02
CA PRO A 396 -2.53 3.64 -4.15
C PRO A 396 -3.10 4.49 -3.01
N ILE A 397 -4.18 5.26 -3.21
CA ILE A 397 -4.79 6.06 -2.14
C ILE A 397 -5.64 5.21 -1.21
N LEU A 398 -6.29 4.14 -1.70
CA LEU A 398 -6.95 3.16 -0.84
C LEU A 398 -5.92 2.48 0.09
N PHE A 399 -4.80 2.00 -0.47
CA PHE A 399 -3.73 1.34 0.28
C PHE A 399 -3.05 2.26 1.28
N MET A 400 -2.75 3.51 0.91
CA MET A 400 -2.23 4.49 1.87
C MET A 400 -3.22 4.78 3.01
N SER A 401 -4.52 4.85 2.72
CA SER A 401 -5.55 5.07 3.74
C SER A 401 -5.66 3.89 4.71
N GLN A 402 -5.58 2.66 4.20
CA GLN A 402 -5.46 1.44 5.01
C GLN A 402 -4.19 1.46 5.88
N LEU A 403 -3.03 1.80 5.29
CA LEU A 403 -1.76 1.89 6.02
C LEU A 403 -1.81 2.92 7.15
N CYS A 404 -2.48 4.07 6.99
CA CYS A 404 -2.63 5.08 8.06
C CYS A 404 -3.26 4.49 9.34
N VAL A 405 -4.17 3.51 9.21
CA VAL A 405 -4.74 2.79 10.36
C VAL A 405 -3.76 1.75 10.88
N LEU A 406 -3.19 0.95 9.98
CA LEU A 406 -2.32 -0.17 10.34
C LEU A 406 -1.01 0.28 11.01
N ILE A 407 -0.40 1.42 10.66
CA ILE A 407 0.83 1.87 11.32
C ILE A 407 0.64 2.29 12.80
N CYS A 408 -0.59 2.65 13.18
CA CYS A 408 -0.90 3.10 14.54
C CYS A 408 -1.21 1.93 15.50
N LEU A 409 -1.59 0.77 14.95
CA LEU A 409 -2.19 -0.35 15.69
C LEU A 409 -1.66 -1.73 15.27
N GLU A 410 -0.78 -1.80 14.28
CA GLU A 410 0.04 -2.96 13.91
C GLU A 410 1.44 -2.45 13.51
N CYS A 411 2.28 -3.32 12.94
CA CYS A 411 3.59 -2.94 12.39
C CYS A 411 3.72 -3.38 10.91
N PRO A 412 2.91 -2.82 9.98
CA PRO A 412 2.94 -3.21 8.55
C PRO A 412 4.20 -2.75 7.79
N LEU A 413 4.89 -1.73 8.29
CA LEU A 413 6.07 -1.13 7.68
C LEU A 413 7.30 -1.39 8.55
N PHE A 414 8.50 -1.13 8.01
CA PHE A 414 9.77 -1.39 8.70
C PHE A 414 10.00 -2.86 9.09
N ILE A 415 9.28 -3.79 8.43
CA ILE A 415 9.48 -5.23 8.51
C ILE A 415 10.16 -5.71 7.21
N ASN A 416 11.23 -6.48 7.33
CA ASN A 416 11.84 -7.16 6.18
C ASN A 416 10.83 -8.13 5.55
N HIS A 417 10.79 -8.16 4.22
CA HIS A 417 9.98 -9.08 3.43
C HIS A 417 8.45 -8.98 3.59
N GLY A 418 7.95 -8.05 4.40
CA GLY A 418 6.52 -7.82 4.58
C GLY A 418 5.83 -7.29 3.31
N LEU A 419 4.66 -7.85 2.98
CA LEU A 419 3.89 -7.47 1.79
C LEU A 419 3.57 -5.97 1.77
N HIS A 420 3.19 -5.41 2.91
CA HIS A 420 2.85 -4.00 3.06
C HIS A 420 4.07 -3.09 2.80
N GLN A 421 5.24 -3.41 3.38
CA GLN A 421 6.49 -2.69 3.12
C GLN A 421 6.89 -2.74 1.63
N LEU A 422 6.75 -3.91 1.01
CA LEU A 422 7.04 -4.12 -0.40
C LEU A 422 6.09 -3.34 -1.32
N LEU A 423 4.79 -3.34 -1.02
CA LEU A 423 3.78 -2.61 -1.78
C LEU A 423 3.88 -1.10 -1.57
N PHE A 424 4.27 -0.64 -0.37
CA PHE A 424 4.61 0.75 -0.09
C PHE A 424 5.77 1.23 -0.98
N ALA A 425 6.81 0.41 -1.15
CA ALA A 425 7.88 0.66 -2.11
C ALA A 425 7.41 0.58 -3.59
N ALA A 426 6.32 -0.14 -3.88
CA ALA A 426 5.72 -0.26 -5.23
C ALA A 426 4.61 0.77 -5.54
N LEU A 427 4.31 1.72 -4.65
CA LEU A 427 3.08 2.54 -4.72
C LEU A 427 2.92 3.43 -5.94
N LEU A 428 4.02 3.96 -6.47
CA LEU A 428 4.05 4.87 -7.62
C LEU A 428 5.06 4.37 -8.67
N PRO A 429 5.00 4.83 -9.93
CA PRO A 429 6.13 4.67 -10.85
C PRO A 429 7.36 5.41 -10.29
N VAL A 430 8.56 5.02 -10.69
CA VAL A 430 9.68 5.97 -10.58
C VAL A 430 9.53 6.97 -11.71
N MET A 431 9.59 8.27 -11.40
CA MET A 431 9.64 9.31 -12.43
C MET A 431 11.05 9.36 -13.05
N GLY A 432 11.37 8.35 -13.85
CA GLY A 432 12.46 8.43 -14.82
C GLY A 432 12.02 9.32 -15.97
N SER A 433 12.42 10.60 -15.94
CA SER A 433 12.41 11.58 -17.04
C SER A 433 11.34 11.38 -18.13
N GLY A 434 10.29 12.21 -18.13
CA GLY A 434 9.22 12.22 -19.14
C GLY A 434 9.62 12.64 -20.57
N ASN A 435 10.86 12.35 -21.00
CA ASN A 435 11.42 12.75 -22.30
C ASN A 435 12.07 11.61 -23.10
N VAL A 436 12.29 10.41 -22.54
CA VAL A 436 12.96 9.32 -23.29
C VAL A 436 12.01 8.58 -24.24
N ALA A 437 10.78 8.28 -23.80
CA ALA A 437 9.77 7.64 -24.65
C ALA A 437 9.34 8.55 -25.83
N GLY A 438 9.17 9.85 -25.59
CA GLY A 438 8.87 10.83 -26.64
C GLY A 438 9.98 10.95 -27.68
N ARG A 439 11.25 10.96 -27.25
CA ARG A 439 12.41 11.07 -28.14
C ARG A 439 12.67 9.83 -28.98
N MET A 440 12.37 8.61 -28.51
CA MET A 440 12.49 7.41 -29.36
C MET A 440 11.41 7.34 -30.46
N ILE A 441 10.22 7.89 -30.22
CA ILE A 441 9.16 7.95 -31.23
C ILE A 441 9.48 9.04 -32.28
N HIS A 442 9.92 10.23 -31.86
CA HIS A 442 10.27 11.31 -32.78
C HIS A 442 11.61 11.09 -33.51
N GLY A 443 12.60 10.47 -32.85
CA GLY A 443 13.91 10.18 -33.43
C GLY A 443 13.90 9.13 -34.55
N ARG A 444 12.82 8.33 -34.69
CA ARG A 444 12.62 7.42 -35.83
C ARG A 444 11.84 8.04 -36.99
N ALA A 445 11.13 9.15 -36.77
CA ALA A 445 10.48 9.90 -37.84
C ALA A 445 11.48 10.78 -38.61
N ALA A 446 12.49 11.33 -37.93
CA ALA A 446 13.51 12.21 -38.50
C ALA A 446 14.60 11.52 -39.36
N PHE A 447 14.48 10.22 -39.64
CA PHE A 447 15.42 9.45 -40.49
C PHE A 447 14.71 8.78 -41.70
N ARG A 448 13.49 9.24 -42.02
CA ARG A 448 12.72 8.87 -43.21
C ARG A 448 11.97 10.11 -43.75
N ALA A 449 12.75 11.07 -44.23
CA ALA A 449 12.34 12.18 -45.08
C ALA A 449 13.48 12.44 -46.07
#